data_AF-A0A965VZX4-F1
#
_entry.id   AF-A0A965VZX4-F1
#
_cell.length_a   1.000
_cell.length_b   1.000
_cell.length_c   1.000
_cell.angle_alpha   90.00
_cell.angle_beta   90.00
_cell.angle_gamma   90.00
#
_symmetry.space_group_name_H-M   'P 1'
#
loop_
_entity.id
_entity.type
_entity.pdbx_description
1 polymer ?
#
loop_
_entity_poly.entity_id
_entity_poly.type
_entity_poly.pdbx_seq_one_letter_code
_entity_poly.pdbx_strand_id
1 'polypeptide(L)'
;MKALLEKFENKRPEIVFEWKDSETDAEGWVVINSLRGGAAGGGTRMRKGLDKREVESLAKTMEVKFTVAGPPIGGAKSGINFDPKDPRKEGVLRRWYAAVSPLLKSYYGTGGDLNVDEIHEVIPFTEDCGVWHPQEGVFNGHFQPKESQKINRIGQLRQGVLKVIEDEGFSPNPDRKYVIADMITGYGVAESIRHYFNIWGG
;
A
#
# COMPACT_ATOMS: atom_id res chain seq x y z
N MET A 1 -5.64 -24.60 -15.22
CA MET A 1 -5.79 -23.38 -14.40
C MET A 1 -5.93 -23.67 -12.92
N LYS A 2 -6.91 -24.48 -12.46
CA LYS A 2 -7.12 -24.79 -11.03
C LYS A 2 -5.86 -25.26 -10.28
N ALA A 3 -5.12 -26.24 -10.82
CA ALA A 3 -3.89 -26.72 -10.21
C ALA A 3 -2.78 -25.65 -10.08
N LEU A 4 -2.75 -24.65 -10.97
CA LEU A 4 -1.78 -23.55 -10.88
C LEU A 4 -2.16 -22.55 -9.80
N LEU A 5 -3.46 -22.23 -9.70
CA LEU A 5 -3.99 -21.37 -8.64
C LEU A 5 -3.77 -22.02 -7.27
N GLU A 6 -4.09 -23.30 -7.13
CA GLU A 6 -3.86 -24.06 -5.90
C GLU A 6 -2.37 -24.11 -5.53
N LYS A 7 -1.48 -24.33 -6.51
CA LYS A 7 -0.03 -24.26 -6.29
C LYS A 7 0.42 -22.88 -5.80
N PHE A 8 -0.15 -21.81 -6.34
CA PHE A 8 0.18 -20.43 -5.95
C PHE A 8 -0.38 -20.07 -4.56
N GLU A 9 -1.65 -20.40 -4.31
CA GLU A 9 -2.34 -20.20 -3.03
C GLU A 9 -1.71 -20.99 -1.87
N ASN A 10 -1.04 -22.10 -2.17
CA ASN A 10 -0.32 -22.91 -1.19
C ASN A 10 1.19 -22.69 -1.18
N LYS A 11 1.74 -21.89 -2.11
CA LYS A 11 3.16 -21.50 -2.08
C LYS A 11 3.45 -20.76 -0.78
N ARG A 12 4.45 -21.20 -0.02
CA ARG A 12 4.88 -20.49 1.18
C ARG A 12 5.39 -19.08 0.81
N PRO A 13 4.99 -18.01 1.53
CA PRO A 13 5.54 -16.67 1.30
C PRO A 13 7.04 -16.64 1.59
N GLU A 14 7.74 -15.74 0.90
CA GLU A 14 9.19 -15.57 1.02
C GLU A 14 9.59 -14.98 2.38
N ILE A 15 8.85 -13.99 2.88
CA ILE A 15 9.10 -13.34 4.18
C ILE A 15 7.80 -13.22 4.96
N VAL A 16 7.87 -13.54 6.26
CA VAL A 16 6.85 -13.21 7.24
C VAL A 16 7.53 -12.49 8.40
N PHE A 17 7.09 -11.28 8.69
CA PHE A 17 7.43 -10.53 9.90
C PHE A 17 6.23 -10.54 10.81
N GLU A 18 6.42 -10.93 12.07
CA GLU A 18 5.37 -10.97 13.09
C GLU A 18 5.75 -10.02 14.23
N TRP A 19 4.78 -9.26 14.68
CA TRP A 19 4.96 -8.25 15.71
C TRP A 19 3.84 -8.34 16.73
N LYS A 20 4.21 -8.15 17.99
CA LYS A 20 3.27 -8.00 19.08
C LYS A 20 3.55 -6.66 19.73
N ASP A 21 2.51 -5.85 19.87
CA ASP A 21 2.64 -4.54 20.48
C ASP A 21 3.02 -4.67 21.96
N SER A 22 3.89 -3.79 22.43
CA SER A 22 4.36 -3.80 23.82
C SER A 22 3.38 -3.14 24.79
N GLU A 23 2.41 -2.36 24.29
CA GLU A 23 1.51 -1.53 25.10
C GLU A 23 0.03 -1.92 24.99
N THR A 24 -0.32 -2.72 23.99
CA THR A 24 -1.71 -3.14 23.71
C THR A 24 -1.76 -4.63 23.35
N ASP A 25 -2.96 -5.11 23.07
CA ASP A 25 -3.23 -6.44 22.53
C ASP A 25 -3.06 -6.53 21.01
N ALA A 26 -2.58 -5.46 20.35
CA ALA A 26 -2.37 -5.45 18.91
C ALA A 26 -1.30 -6.46 18.49
N GLU A 27 -1.63 -7.24 17.45
CA GLU A 27 -0.71 -8.14 16.77
C GLU A 27 -0.65 -7.74 15.29
N GLY A 28 0.54 -7.73 14.70
CA GLY A 28 0.75 -7.28 13.33
C GLY A 28 1.59 -8.24 12.50
N TRP A 29 1.32 -8.28 11.21
CA TRP A 29 2.04 -9.10 10.24
C TRP A 29 2.41 -8.29 9.00
N VAL A 30 3.64 -8.45 8.53
CA VAL A 30 4.00 -8.20 7.13
C VAL A 30 4.20 -9.54 6.48
N VAL A 31 3.48 -9.82 5.40
CA VAL A 31 3.71 -10.97 4.55
C VAL A 31 4.18 -10.48 3.19
N ILE A 32 5.33 -10.98 2.73
CA ILE A 32 5.86 -10.76 1.39
C ILE A 32 5.85 -12.10 0.68
N ASN A 33 4.98 -12.24 -0.32
CA ASN A 33 4.84 -13.48 -1.08
C ASN A 33 6.07 -13.74 -1.97
N SER A 34 6.62 -12.68 -2.57
CA SER A 34 7.93 -12.71 -3.21
C SER A 34 8.56 -11.32 -3.30
N LEU A 35 9.87 -11.26 -3.49
CA LEU A 35 10.61 -10.06 -3.89
C LEU A 35 10.88 -10.05 -5.41
N ARG A 36 9.96 -10.57 -6.22
CA ARG A 36 10.08 -10.54 -7.68
C ARG A 36 10.38 -9.11 -8.13
N GLY A 37 11.37 -8.92 -8.99
CA GLY A 37 11.77 -7.59 -9.44
C GLY A 37 12.47 -6.75 -8.37
N GLY A 38 12.90 -7.32 -7.24
CA GLY A 38 13.70 -6.64 -6.22
C GLY A 38 12.89 -5.91 -5.14
N ALA A 39 11.57 -5.85 -5.26
CA ALA A 39 10.70 -5.23 -4.26
C ALA A 39 9.33 -5.93 -4.20
N ALA A 40 8.50 -5.52 -3.23
CA ALA A 40 7.11 -5.90 -3.12
C ALA A 40 6.24 -4.71 -2.67
N GLY A 41 4.94 -4.77 -2.96
CA GLY A 41 4.00 -3.71 -2.61
C GLY A 41 2.73 -4.20 -1.93
N GLY A 42 2.13 -3.37 -1.08
CA GLY A 42 0.84 -3.65 -0.44
C GLY A 42 0.47 -2.69 0.69
N GLY A 43 -0.82 -2.35 0.80
CA GLY A 43 -1.30 -1.45 1.85
C GLY A 43 -1.31 -2.08 3.25
N THR A 44 -1.37 -1.24 4.27
CA THR A 44 -1.55 -1.59 5.68
C THR A 44 -3.02 -1.57 6.05
N ARG A 45 -3.52 -2.69 6.56
CA ARG A 45 -4.91 -2.87 7.01
C ARG A 45 -4.96 -3.00 8.52
N MET A 46 -6.02 -2.49 9.14
CA MET A 46 -6.33 -2.74 10.55
C MET A 46 -7.76 -3.25 10.72
N ARG A 47 -7.94 -4.40 11.37
CA ARG A 47 -9.27 -4.95 11.65
C ARG A 47 -9.21 -5.89 12.86
N LYS A 48 -10.17 -5.75 13.77
CA LYS A 48 -10.35 -6.69 14.87
C LYS A 48 -10.69 -8.09 14.34
N GLY A 49 -9.95 -9.10 14.81
CA GLY A 49 -10.03 -10.48 14.33
C GLY A 49 -9.37 -10.73 12.98
N LEU A 50 -8.49 -9.83 12.53
CA LEU A 50 -7.57 -10.11 11.42
C LEU A 50 -6.55 -11.15 11.88
N ASP A 51 -6.21 -12.10 11.01
CA ASP A 51 -5.18 -13.10 11.29
C ASP A 51 -4.11 -13.11 10.20
N LYS A 52 -3.02 -13.84 10.46
CA LYS A 52 -1.91 -14.00 9.51
C LYS A 52 -2.35 -14.60 8.17
N ARG A 53 -3.35 -15.49 8.16
CA ARG A 53 -3.79 -16.17 6.93
C ARG A 53 -4.49 -15.20 5.99
N GLU A 54 -5.28 -14.28 6.53
CA GLU A 54 -5.86 -13.17 5.78
C GLU A 54 -4.75 -12.32 5.13
N VAL A 55 -3.72 -11.93 5.90
CA VAL A 55 -2.60 -11.12 5.39
C VAL A 55 -1.83 -11.85 4.29
N GLU A 56 -1.58 -13.16 4.47
CA GLU A 56 -0.92 -13.99 3.45
C GLU A 56 -1.74 -14.06 2.16
N SER A 57 -3.05 -14.30 2.26
CA SER A 57 -3.94 -14.35 1.09
C SER A 57 -3.93 -13.03 0.32
N LEU A 58 -4.00 -11.90 1.03
CA LEU A 58 -3.95 -10.58 0.42
C LEU A 58 -2.59 -10.26 -0.22
N ALA A 59 -1.48 -10.68 0.39
CA ALA A 59 -0.14 -10.50 -0.20
C ALA A 59 -0.03 -11.24 -1.54
N LYS A 60 -0.63 -12.43 -1.65
CA LYS A 60 -0.72 -13.19 -2.92
C LYS A 60 -1.57 -12.48 -3.95
N THR A 61 -2.72 -11.94 -3.55
CA THR A 61 -3.56 -11.12 -4.43
C THR A 61 -2.80 -9.89 -4.95
N MET A 62 -1.98 -9.25 -4.11
CA MET A 62 -1.14 -8.13 -4.53
C MET A 62 -0.10 -8.55 -5.58
N GLU A 63 0.48 -9.75 -5.48
CA GLU A 63 1.42 -10.23 -6.50
C GLU A 63 0.72 -10.45 -7.85
N VAL A 64 -0.50 -10.99 -7.85
CA VAL A 64 -1.31 -11.10 -9.07
C VAL A 64 -1.56 -9.70 -9.65
N LYS A 65 -1.95 -8.74 -8.81
CA LYS A 65 -2.16 -7.34 -9.23
C LYS A 65 -0.91 -6.75 -9.89
N PHE A 66 0.26 -6.85 -9.27
CA PHE A 66 1.51 -6.32 -9.83
C PHE A 66 2.00 -7.08 -11.07
N THR A 67 1.65 -8.37 -11.20
CA THR A 67 1.92 -9.13 -12.43
C THR A 67 1.15 -8.57 -13.62
N VAL A 68 -0.10 -8.14 -13.40
CA VAL A 68 -1.00 -7.70 -14.48
C VAL A 68 -0.88 -6.20 -14.74
N ALA A 69 -0.90 -5.38 -13.70
CA ALA A 69 -0.97 -3.91 -13.81
C ALA A 69 0.39 -3.22 -13.68
N GLY A 70 1.42 -3.93 -13.25
CA GLY A 70 2.72 -3.35 -12.95
C GLY A 70 2.75 -2.47 -11.68
N PRO A 71 3.94 -2.00 -11.27
CA PRO A 71 5.25 -2.42 -11.79
C PRO A 71 5.50 -3.91 -11.56
N PRO A 72 6.45 -4.55 -12.27
CA PRO A 72 6.69 -6.00 -12.21
C PRO A 72 7.42 -6.43 -10.93
N ILE A 73 6.81 -6.10 -9.79
CA ILE A 73 7.29 -6.39 -8.44
C ILE A 73 6.54 -7.58 -7.83
N GLY A 74 6.96 -8.04 -6.65
CA GLY A 74 6.24 -9.05 -5.88
C GLY A 74 5.06 -8.47 -5.09
N GLY A 75 4.30 -9.36 -4.44
CA GLY A 75 3.17 -8.97 -3.60
C GLY A 75 3.50 -8.98 -2.13
N ALA A 76 3.07 -7.95 -1.42
CA ALA A 76 3.17 -7.86 0.03
C ALA A 76 1.85 -7.41 0.66
N LYS A 77 1.74 -7.56 1.97
CA LYS A 77 0.64 -6.99 2.74
C LYS A 77 1.03 -6.76 4.19
N SER A 78 0.58 -5.65 4.75
CA SER A 78 0.61 -5.37 6.18
C SER A 78 -0.80 -5.52 6.75
N GLY A 79 -0.94 -6.20 7.89
CA GLY A 79 -2.20 -6.34 8.61
C GLY A 79 -2.02 -6.28 10.11
N ILE A 80 -2.89 -5.55 10.80
CA ILE A 80 -2.87 -5.37 12.25
C ILE A 80 -4.21 -5.83 12.82
N ASN A 81 -4.18 -6.79 13.73
CA ASN A 81 -5.31 -7.21 14.53
C ASN A 81 -5.50 -6.23 15.69
N PHE A 82 -6.25 -5.16 15.45
CA PHE A 82 -6.63 -4.18 16.45
C PHE A 82 -7.96 -3.53 16.08
N ASP A 83 -8.72 -3.05 17.07
CA ASP A 83 -9.98 -2.36 16.82
C ASP A 83 -9.69 -0.95 16.29
N PRO A 84 -10.08 -0.63 15.03
CA PRO A 84 -9.80 0.69 14.46
C PRO A 84 -10.57 1.84 15.12
N LYS A 85 -11.55 1.54 16.00
CA LYS A 85 -12.27 2.55 16.78
C LYS A 85 -11.68 2.76 18.17
N ASP A 86 -10.70 1.96 18.56
CA ASP A 86 -10.04 2.13 19.85
C ASP A 86 -9.24 3.45 19.85
N PRO A 87 -9.36 4.28 20.89
CA PRO A 87 -8.67 5.56 20.97
C PRO A 87 -7.14 5.44 20.91
N ARG A 88 -6.58 4.24 21.15
CA ARG A 88 -5.14 3.96 21.09
C ARG A 88 -4.64 3.62 19.67
N LYS A 89 -5.52 3.59 18.66
CA LYS A 89 -5.18 3.26 17.26
C LYS A 89 -3.94 4.01 16.75
N GLU A 90 -3.88 5.31 16.99
CA GLU A 90 -2.75 6.14 16.54
C GLU A 90 -1.42 5.63 17.13
N GLY A 91 -1.38 5.37 18.44
CA GLY A 91 -0.18 4.84 19.10
C GLY A 91 0.25 3.49 18.56
N VAL A 92 -0.71 2.59 18.28
CA VAL A 92 -0.45 1.29 17.65
C VAL A 92 0.15 1.46 16.27
N LEU A 93 -0.41 2.34 15.43
CA LEU A 93 0.10 2.59 14.08
C LEU A 93 1.52 3.18 14.10
N ARG A 94 1.80 4.13 15.00
CA ARG A 94 3.15 4.71 15.14
C ARG A 94 4.19 3.66 15.50
N ARG A 95 3.91 2.80 16.49
CA ARG A 95 4.82 1.71 16.89
C ARG A 95 4.96 0.65 15.80
N TRP A 96 3.86 0.32 15.11
CA TRP A 96 3.88 -0.58 13.95
C TRP A 96 4.82 -0.07 12.86
N TYR A 97 4.64 1.17 12.40
CA TYR A 97 5.47 1.75 11.34
C TYR A 97 6.93 1.87 11.75
N ALA A 98 7.21 2.18 13.01
CA ALA A 98 8.58 2.15 13.54
C ALA A 98 9.18 0.74 13.40
N ALA A 99 8.45 -0.30 13.80
CA ALA A 99 8.91 -1.70 13.75
C ALA A 99 9.17 -2.18 12.32
N VAL A 100 8.31 -1.83 11.35
CA VAL A 100 8.45 -2.28 9.96
C VAL A 100 9.28 -1.34 9.08
N SER A 101 9.71 -0.18 9.61
CA SER A 101 10.45 0.82 8.86
C SER A 101 11.70 0.30 8.13
N PRO A 102 12.48 -0.68 8.62
CA PRO A 102 13.60 -1.22 7.86
C PRO A 102 13.16 -1.85 6.53
N LEU A 103 12.03 -2.57 6.52
CA LEU A 103 11.47 -3.17 5.30
C LEU A 103 11.00 -2.08 4.34
N LEU A 104 10.33 -1.04 4.88
CA LEU A 104 9.79 0.08 4.11
C LEU A 104 10.87 0.94 3.45
N LYS A 105 12.05 1.03 4.06
CA LYS A 105 13.22 1.72 3.46
C LYS A 105 13.91 0.89 2.40
N SER A 106 13.82 -0.44 2.46
CA SER A 106 14.63 -1.30 1.61
C SER A 106 13.90 -1.82 0.37
N TYR A 107 12.78 -2.52 0.55
CA TYR A 107 12.17 -3.31 -0.54
C TYR A 107 10.66 -3.47 -0.44
N TYR A 108 10.00 -2.82 0.53
CA TYR A 108 8.55 -2.88 0.69
C TYR A 108 7.92 -1.50 0.51
N GLY A 109 7.04 -1.35 -0.47
CA GLY A 109 6.18 -0.16 -0.60
C GLY A 109 4.82 -0.40 0.05
N THR A 110 4.39 0.52 0.91
CA THR A 110 3.10 0.46 1.59
C THR A 110 2.18 1.62 1.24
N GLY A 111 0.96 1.56 1.77
CA GLY A 111 -0.06 2.59 1.64
C GLY A 111 -1.22 2.33 2.61
N GLY A 112 -2.25 3.15 2.57
CA GLY A 112 -3.51 2.95 3.26
C GLY A 112 -4.27 1.72 2.74
N ASP A 113 -5.11 1.15 3.59
CA ASP A 113 -6.08 0.11 3.26
C ASP A 113 -7.26 0.24 4.23
N LEU A 114 -8.08 -0.81 4.36
CA LEU A 114 -9.22 -0.86 5.25
C LEU A 114 -8.85 -0.39 6.67
N ASN A 115 -9.51 0.69 7.08
CA ASN A 115 -9.37 1.40 8.35
C ASN A 115 -8.00 2.04 8.63
N VAL A 116 -7.15 2.22 7.62
CA VAL A 116 -5.87 2.95 7.73
C VAL A 116 -5.77 3.93 6.56
N ASP A 117 -5.78 5.23 6.87
CA ASP A 117 -5.81 6.31 5.89
C ASP A 117 -4.42 6.63 5.33
N GLU A 118 -4.32 6.81 4.02
CA GLU A 118 -3.05 7.14 3.36
C GLU A 118 -2.49 8.49 3.83
N ILE A 119 -3.34 9.53 3.85
CA ILE A 119 -2.93 10.92 3.98
C ILE A 119 -2.66 11.29 5.44
N HIS A 120 -3.56 10.89 6.33
CA HIS A 120 -3.55 11.30 7.73
C HIS A 120 -2.79 10.33 8.63
N GLU A 121 -2.53 9.10 8.17
CA GLU A 121 -1.88 8.06 8.98
C GLU A 121 -0.62 7.52 8.31
N VAL A 122 -0.70 6.93 7.12
CA VAL A 122 0.46 6.24 6.52
C VAL A 122 1.60 7.20 6.19
N ILE A 123 1.33 8.26 5.43
CA ILE A 123 2.35 9.24 5.04
C ILE A 123 3.05 9.86 6.26
N PRO A 124 2.35 10.50 7.22
CA PRO A 124 3.03 11.13 8.35
C PRO A 124 3.75 10.13 9.26
N PHE A 125 3.15 8.96 9.55
CA PHE A 125 3.78 8.02 10.49
C PHE A 125 5.01 7.31 9.89
N THR A 126 5.03 7.11 8.57
CA THR A 126 6.23 6.59 7.90
C THR A 126 7.31 7.66 7.79
N GLU A 127 6.95 8.92 7.54
CA GLU A 127 7.88 10.05 7.55
C GLU A 127 8.56 10.23 8.91
N ASP A 128 7.82 10.12 10.01
CA ASP A 128 8.35 10.15 11.38
C ASP A 128 9.39 9.04 11.63
N CYS A 129 9.32 7.93 10.88
CA CYS A 129 10.28 6.83 10.93
C CYS A 129 11.47 7.00 9.95
N GLY A 130 11.56 8.14 9.27
CA GLY A 130 12.58 8.45 8.27
C GLY A 130 12.38 7.72 6.94
N VAL A 131 11.15 7.28 6.63
CA VAL A 131 10.76 6.81 5.29
C VAL A 131 10.21 8.01 4.54
N TRP A 132 10.88 8.47 3.48
CA TRP A 132 10.56 9.76 2.86
C TRP A 132 9.24 9.76 2.09
N HIS A 133 8.78 8.58 1.68
CA HIS A 133 7.47 8.34 1.09
C HIS A 133 7.09 6.86 1.28
N PRO A 134 5.81 6.49 1.47
CA PRO A 134 5.40 5.09 1.66
C PRO A 134 5.85 4.10 0.57
N GLN A 135 6.20 4.61 -0.62
CA GLN A 135 6.68 3.84 -1.76
C GLN A 135 8.22 3.73 -1.85
N GLU A 136 8.98 4.29 -0.90
CA GLU A 136 10.44 4.34 -0.94
C GLU A 136 11.10 2.97 -1.15
N GLY A 137 10.62 1.93 -0.46
CA GLY A 137 11.14 0.57 -0.61
C GLY A 137 10.98 0.01 -2.03
N VAL A 138 9.91 0.38 -2.76
CA VAL A 138 9.79 0.00 -4.17
C VAL A 138 10.83 0.73 -5.01
N PHE A 139 11.12 2.00 -4.76
CA PHE A 139 12.21 2.68 -5.47
C PHE A 139 13.55 2.04 -5.22
N ASN A 140 13.91 1.84 -3.96
CA ASN A 140 15.21 1.32 -3.60
C ASN A 140 15.38 -0.13 -4.09
N GLY A 141 14.37 -0.99 -3.90
CA GLY A 141 14.42 -2.40 -4.28
C GLY A 141 14.27 -2.65 -5.79
N HIS A 142 13.29 -2.01 -6.44
CA HIS A 142 12.94 -2.31 -7.84
C HIS A 142 13.73 -1.47 -8.85
N PHE A 143 13.80 -0.16 -8.61
CA PHE A 143 14.40 0.76 -9.58
C PHE A 143 15.90 0.98 -9.35
N GLN A 144 16.41 0.67 -8.15
CA GLN A 144 17.80 0.85 -7.73
C GLN A 144 18.38 2.21 -8.19
N PRO A 145 17.69 3.34 -7.90
CA PRO A 145 18.07 4.64 -8.40
C PRO A 145 19.39 5.12 -7.76
N LYS A 146 20.12 5.98 -8.47
CA LYS A 146 21.13 6.82 -7.83
C LYS A 146 20.46 7.80 -6.86
N GLU A 147 21.18 8.28 -5.85
CA GLU A 147 20.66 9.22 -4.84
C GLU A 147 19.94 10.44 -5.44
N SER A 148 20.48 11.05 -6.49
CA SER A 148 19.84 12.19 -7.17
C SER A 148 18.50 11.84 -7.82
N GLN A 149 18.39 10.65 -8.41
CA GLN A 149 17.15 10.16 -9.02
C GLN A 149 16.12 9.80 -7.94
N LYS A 150 16.57 9.27 -6.80
CA LYS A 150 15.73 8.98 -5.64
C LYS A 150 15.08 10.25 -5.11
N ILE A 151 15.88 11.30 -4.84
CA ILE A 151 15.39 12.60 -4.37
C ILE A 151 14.34 13.17 -5.32
N ASN A 152 14.63 13.16 -6.63
CA ASN A 152 13.71 13.71 -7.63
C ASN A 152 12.37 12.95 -7.68
N ARG A 153 12.41 11.61 -7.75
CA ARG A 153 11.20 10.77 -7.85
C ARG A 153 10.36 10.80 -6.59
N ILE A 154 10.99 10.77 -5.42
CA ILE A 154 10.29 10.90 -4.13
C ILE A 154 9.65 12.29 -4.03
N GLY A 155 10.35 13.35 -4.45
CA GLY A 155 9.79 14.70 -4.52
C GLY A 155 8.55 14.77 -5.41
N GLN A 156 8.61 14.17 -6.60
CA GLN A 156 7.47 14.10 -7.52
C GLN A 156 6.28 13.34 -6.93
N LEU A 157 6.51 12.24 -6.21
CA LEU A 157 5.43 11.52 -5.54
C LEU A 157 4.79 12.32 -4.42
N ARG A 158 5.60 12.89 -3.53
CA ARG A 158 5.11 13.72 -2.42
C ARG A 158 4.25 14.88 -2.92
N GLN A 159 4.71 15.56 -3.97
CA GLN A 159 3.97 16.69 -4.56
C GLN A 159 2.77 16.23 -5.39
N GLY A 160 2.92 15.19 -6.19
CA GLY A 160 1.91 14.72 -7.14
C GLY A 160 0.72 14.07 -6.45
N VAL A 161 0.96 13.20 -5.47
CA VAL A 161 -0.10 12.49 -4.73
C VAL A 161 -0.97 13.48 -3.95
N LEU A 162 -0.36 14.53 -3.38
CA LEU A 162 -1.04 15.57 -2.60
C LEU A 162 -1.45 16.79 -3.44
N LYS A 163 -1.29 16.76 -4.77
CA LYS A 163 -1.67 17.91 -5.62
C LYS A 163 -3.19 18.06 -5.61
N VAL A 164 -3.66 19.24 -5.22
CA VAL A 164 -5.07 19.62 -5.30
C VAL A 164 -5.50 19.69 -6.77
N ILE A 165 -6.64 19.10 -7.07
CA ILE A 165 -7.27 19.09 -8.39
C ILE A 165 -8.13 20.35 -8.52
N GLU A 166 -7.61 21.34 -9.25
CA GLU A 166 -8.23 22.65 -9.43
C GLU A 166 -9.12 22.72 -10.67
N ASP A 167 -9.01 21.75 -11.57
CA ASP A 167 -9.74 21.70 -12.84
C ASP A 167 -11.12 21.03 -12.67
N GLU A 168 -12.18 21.73 -13.09
CA GLU A 168 -13.58 21.26 -13.04
C GLU A 168 -13.84 20.01 -13.89
N GLY A 169 -13.02 19.74 -14.91
CA GLY A 169 -13.11 18.52 -15.72
C GLY A 169 -12.58 17.28 -15.00
N PHE A 170 -11.75 17.44 -13.97
CA PHE A 170 -11.12 16.35 -13.22
C PHE A 170 -11.56 16.27 -11.76
N SER A 171 -12.18 17.31 -11.21
CA SER A 171 -12.72 17.35 -9.86
C SER A 171 -14.25 17.40 -9.87
N PRO A 172 -14.95 16.56 -9.08
CA PRO A 172 -16.41 16.66 -8.95
C PRO A 172 -16.85 17.96 -8.28
N ASN A 173 -15.95 18.62 -7.53
CA ASN A 173 -16.15 19.94 -6.94
C ASN A 173 -14.78 20.55 -6.54
N PRO A 174 -14.26 21.54 -7.28
CA PRO A 174 -12.97 22.17 -6.96
C PRO A 174 -12.91 22.85 -5.58
N ASP A 175 -14.03 23.35 -5.04
CA ASP A 175 -14.07 24.01 -3.73
C ASP A 175 -13.78 23.04 -2.58
N ARG A 176 -14.03 21.73 -2.78
CA ARG A 176 -13.69 20.69 -1.80
C ARG A 176 -12.21 20.34 -1.77
N LYS A 177 -11.42 20.84 -2.72
CA LYS A 177 -9.95 20.67 -2.79
C LYS A 177 -9.51 19.20 -2.71
N TYR A 178 -10.21 18.32 -3.42
CA TYR A 178 -9.78 16.93 -3.59
C TYR A 178 -8.35 16.88 -4.13
N VAL A 179 -7.53 15.98 -3.59
CA VAL A 179 -6.17 15.73 -4.10
C VAL A 179 -6.15 14.56 -5.08
N ILE A 180 -5.08 14.43 -5.85
CA ILE A 180 -4.90 13.29 -6.77
C ILE A 180 -5.11 11.95 -6.06
N ALA A 181 -4.63 11.79 -4.82
CA ALA A 181 -4.80 10.57 -4.03
C ALA A 181 -6.28 10.19 -3.82
N ASP A 182 -7.17 11.17 -3.62
CA ASP A 182 -8.60 10.93 -3.39
C ASP A 182 -9.27 10.35 -4.63
N MET A 183 -8.83 10.81 -5.81
CA MET A 183 -9.49 10.51 -7.08
C MET A 183 -8.85 9.34 -7.82
N ILE A 184 -7.53 9.15 -7.75
CA ILE A 184 -6.79 8.23 -8.64
C ILE A 184 -7.29 6.78 -8.58
N THR A 185 -7.73 6.33 -7.40
CA THR A 185 -8.20 4.95 -7.20
C THR A 185 -9.59 4.72 -7.81
N GLY A 186 -10.46 5.74 -7.79
CA GLY A 186 -11.83 5.67 -8.34
C GLY A 186 -11.91 6.11 -9.80
N TYR A 187 -11.08 7.06 -10.20
CA TYR A 187 -11.07 7.66 -11.54
C TYR A 187 -10.82 6.62 -12.63
N GLY A 188 -9.82 5.75 -12.45
CA GLY A 188 -9.55 4.68 -13.42
C GLY A 188 -10.72 3.71 -13.61
N VAL A 189 -11.44 3.39 -12.53
CA VAL A 189 -12.64 2.54 -12.61
C VAL A 189 -13.76 3.28 -13.32
N ALA A 190 -14.03 4.53 -12.94
CA ALA A 190 -15.06 5.37 -13.56
C ALA A 190 -14.81 5.53 -15.07
N GLU A 191 -13.57 5.86 -15.46
CA GLU A 191 -13.19 5.98 -16.87
C GLU A 191 -13.31 4.66 -17.61
N SER A 192 -12.91 3.53 -17.01
CA SER A 192 -13.05 2.22 -17.66
C SER A 192 -14.51 1.88 -17.98
N ILE A 193 -15.44 2.24 -17.08
CA ILE A 193 -16.88 2.07 -17.28
C ILE A 193 -17.36 3.02 -18.38
N ARG A 194 -17.00 4.30 -18.31
CA ARG A 194 -17.35 5.30 -19.34
C ARG A 194 -16.89 4.87 -20.73
N HIS A 195 -15.66 4.39 -20.85
CA HIS A 195 -15.11 3.85 -22.09
C HIS A 195 -15.86 2.61 -22.57
N TYR A 196 -16.21 1.68 -21.68
CA TYR A 196 -17.02 0.50 -22.03
C TYR A 196 -18.35 0.90 -22.66
N PHE A 197 -19.11 1.79 -22.03
CA PHE A 197 -20.39 2.27 -22.55
C PHE A 197 -20.24 3.04 -23.88
N ASN A 198 -19.21 3.86 -24.02
CA ASN A 198 -18.95 4.58 -25.27
C ASN A 198 -18.63 3.64 -26.45
N ILE A 199 -17.94 2.52 -26.20
CA ILE A 199 -17.57 1.56 -27.24
C ILE A 199 -18.75 0.63 -27.57
N TRP A 200 -19.51 0.18 -26.57
CA TRP A 200 -20.48 -0.91 -26.72
C TRP A 200 -21.96 -0.49 -26.64
N GLY A 201 -22.27 0.78 -26.35
CA GLY A 201 -23.63 1.33 -26.39
C GLY A 201 -24.48 1.10 -25.13
N GLY A 202 -24.02 0.27 -24.20
CA GLY A 202 -24.70 -0.02 -22.94
C GLY A 202 -25.73 -1.13 -22.98
#